data_AF-A0A0L6WSY8-F1
#
_entry.id   AF-A0A0L6WSY8-F1
#
_cell.length_a   1.000
_cell.length_b   1.000
_cell.length_c   1.000
_cell.angle_alpha   90.00
_cell.angle_beta   90.00
_cell.angle_gamma   90.00
#
_symmetry.space_group_name_H-M   'P 1'
#
loop_
_entity.id
_entity.type
_entity.pdbx_description
1 polymer ?
#
loop_
_entity_poly.entity_id
_entity_poly.type
_entity_poly.pdbx_seq_one_letter_code
_entity_poly.pdbx_strand_id
1 'polypeptide(L)'
;IGAVAMLYCRFKRLKVVRKCLGKEEDHTVFKKECVGQVLEMELLRGELKGRRKRRVVRKVMVGTNNQVEMLALQDSSPGMGCYLINQVLEGTHRIRKTGLDANIGIFWTPRHHGIASNKQADKEVKKVAEGNKTGMEGLHFLQKPLPKSRAAIVIQHKKAWCREAQQTLAQSLRFKKAKAIDPNLLNAMKIIATLVGLPHKHASLLVQLCTGHCLLN
;
A
#
# COMPACT_ATOMS: atom_id res chain seq x y z
N ILE A 1 11.19 0.16 -1.77
CA ILE A 1 9.87 -0.42 -2.09
C ILE A 1 9.96 -1.28 -3.34
N GLY A 2 9.37 -2.48 -3.31
CA GLY A 2 9.26 -3.37 -4.46
C GLY A 2 7.86 -3.94 -4.65
N ALA A 3 7.47 -4.19 -5.90
CA ALA A 3 6.26 -4.87 -6.31
C ALA A 3 6.59 -6.26 -6.88
N VAL A 4 5.70 -7.22 -6.67
CA VAL A 4 5.86 -8.60 -7.12
C VAL A 4 4.53 -9.10 -7.67
N ALA A 5 4.61 -9.89 -8.74
CA ALA A 5 3.51 -10.69 -9.25
C ALA A 5 3.93 -12.15 -9.34
N MET A 6 3.00 -13.05 -9.02
CA MET A 6 3.23 -14.49 -9.05
C MET A 6 2.12 -15.19 -9.83
N LEU A 7 2.52 -16.05 -10.78
CA LEU A 7 1.57 -16.86 -11.51
C LEU A 7 1.64 -18.32 -11.07
N TYR A 8 0.48 -18.88 -10.76
CA TYR A 8 0.30 -20.28 -10.42
C TYR A 8 -0.59 -20.99 -11.43
N CYS A 9 -0.34 -22.27 -11.69
CA CYS A 9 -1.24 -23.13 -12.44
C CYS A 9 -1.31 -24.49 -11.75
N ARG A 10 -2.54 -24.94 -11.41
CA ARG A 10 -2.76 -26.19 -10.64
C ARG A 10 -1.89 -26.25 -9.39
N PHE A 11 -1.87 -25.15 -8.61
CA PHE A 11 -1.08 -24.97 -7.39
C PHE A 11 0.44 -24.99 -7.56
N LYS A 12 0.97 -25.21 -8.77
CA LYS A 12 2.39 -25.09 -9.07
C LYS A 12 2.74 -23.66 -9.48
N ARG A 13 3.79 -23.12 -8.86
CA ARG A 13 4.34 -21.81 -9.21
C ARG A 13 4.99 -21.89 -10.59
N LEU A 14 4.50 -21.10 -11.54
CA LEU A 14 5.05 -21.03 -12.90
C LEU A 14 6.08 -19.91 -13.04
N LYS A 15 5.69 -18.68 -12.68
CA LYS A 15 6.51 -17.49 -12.91
C LYS A 15 6.40 -16.52 -11.74
N VAL A 16 7.47 -15.76 -11.54
CA VAL A 16 7.55 -14.66 -10.57
C VAL A 16 8.20 -13.48 -11.27
N VAL A 17 7.57 -12.31 -11.20
CA VAL A 17 8.15 -11.06 -11.68
C VAL A 17 8.33 -10.12 -10.51
N ARG A 18 9.53 -9.57 -10.40
CA ARG A 18 9.98 -8.70 -9.32
C ARG A 18 10.39 -7.35 -9.88
N LYS A 19 9.85 -6.26 -9.33
CA LYS A 19 10.18 -4.89 -9.71
C LYS A 19 10.50 -4.03 -8.50
N CYS A 20 11.69 -3.41 -8.50
CA CYS A 20 12.02 -2.34 -7.57
C CYS A 20 11.45 -1.01 -8.08
N LEU A 21 10.71 -0.30 -7.22
CA LEU A 21 10.07 0.97 -7.57
C LEU A 21 10.92 2.17 -7.17
N GLY A 22 11.70 2.06 -6.10
CA GLY A 22 12.48 3.16 -5.54
C GLY A 22 12.46 3.14 -4.01
N LYS A 23 12.70 4.30 -3.41
CA LYS A 23 12.70 4.48 -1.94
C LYS A 23 11.29 4.46 -1.36
N GLU A 24 11.20 4.24 -0.04
CA GLU A 24 9.92 4.27 0.67
C GLU A 24 9.31 5.67 0.73
N GLU A 25 10.16 6.69 0.78
CA GLU A 25 9.74 8.10 0.79
C GLU A 25 9.08 8.55 -0.53
N ASP A 26 9.38 7.88 -1.64
CA ASP A 26 8.94 8.29 -2.97
C ASP A 26 7.59 7.66 -3.39
N HIS A 27 7.22 6.52 -2.79
CA HIS A 27 6.06 5.74 -3.24
C HIS A 27 5.19 5.26 -2.08
N THR A 28 3.87 5.22 -2.30
CA THR A 28 2.92 4.69 -1.31
C THR A 28 2.71 3.19 -1.48
N VAL A 29 2.17 2.56 -0.44
CA VAL A 29 1.70 1.15 -0.48
C VAL A 29 0.71 0.96 -1.63
N PHE A 30 -0.23 1.90 -1.80
CA PHE A 30 -1.17 1.90 -2.92
C PHE A 30 -0.48 1.81 -4.30
N LYS A 31 0.53 2.67 -4.56
CA LYS A 31 1.27 2.64 -5.84
C LYS A 31 1.96 1.29 -6.04
N LYS A 32 2.57 0.74 -4.97
CA LYS A 32 3.22 -0.56 -5.03
C LYS A 32 2.24 -1.67 -5.41
N GLU A 33 1.06 -1.68 -4.81
CA GLU A 33 0.03 -2.69 -5.05
C GLU A 33 -0.50 -2.60 -6.48
N CYS A 34 -0.76 -1.38 -6.98
CA CYS A 34 -1.15 -1.16 -8.38
C CYS A 34 -0.10 -1.66 -9.37
N VAL A 35 1.19 -1.41 -9.10
CA VAL A 35 2.25 -1.94 -9.98
C VAL A 35 2.29 -3.46 -9.92
N GLY A 36 2.03 -4.08 -8.75
CA GLY A 36 1.86 -5.52 -8.63
C GLY A 36 0.82 -6.07 -9.61
N GLN A 37 -0.36 -5.44 -9.69
CA GLN A 37 -1.41 -5.84 -10.61
C GLN A 37 -1.03 -5.64 -12.08
N VAL A 38 -0.35 -4.53 -12.43
CA VAL A 38 0.17 -4.33 -13.79
C VAL A 38 1.11 -5.48 -14.18
N LEU A 39 1.98 -5.91 -13.26
CA LEU A 39 2.87 -7.05 -13.48
C LEU A 39 2.09 -8.37 -13.63
N GLU A 40 1.00 -8.55 -12.88
CA GLU A 40 0.13 -9.74 -13.00
C GLU A 40 -0.54 -9.83 -14.37
N MET A 41 -1.11 -8.72 -14.87
CA MET A 41 -1.76 -8.68 -16.18
C MET A 41 -0.76 -8.99 -17.30
N GLU A 42 0.46 -8.48 -17.18
CA GLU A 42 1.51 -8.69 -18.17
C GLU A 42 2.08 -10.11 -18.13
N LEU A 43 2.26 -10.67 -16.93
CA LEU A 43 2.60 -12.09 -16.75
C LEU A 43 1.55 -13.00 -17.38
N LEU A 44 0.28 -12.73 -17.10
CA LEU A 44 -0.84 -13.49 -17.63
C LEU A 44 -0.88 -13.38 -19.16
N ARG A 45 -0.77 -12.17 -19.71
CA ARG A 45 -0.74 -11.94 -21.16
C ARG A 45 0.40 -12.69 -21.84
N GLY A 46 1.61 -12.65 -21.29
CA GLY A 46 2.76 -13.38 -21.82
C GLY A 46 2.56 -14.89 -21.81
N GLU A 47 1.98 -15.42 -20.74
CA GLU A 47 1.65 -16.84 -20.62
C GLU A 47 0.55 -17.29 -21.58
N LEU A 48 -0.46 -16.45 -21.81
CA LEU A 48 -1.53 -16.72 -22.76
C LEU A 48 -1.02 -16.68 -24.20
N LYS A 49 -0.18 -15.70 -24.57
CA LYS A 49 0.44 -15.62 -25.91
C LYS A 49 1.42 -16.76 -26.19
N GLY A 50 2.22 -17.17 -25.21
CA GLY A 50 3.22 -18.23 -25.36
C GLY A 50 2.61 -19.63 -25.49
N ARG A 51 1.38 -19.84 -25.01
CA ARG A 51 0.66 -21.11 -25.13
C ARG A 51 0.03 -21.26 -26.52
N ARG A 52 0.88 -21.54 -27.52
CA ARG A 52 0.41 -22.10 -28.80
C ARG A 52 -0.40 -23.39 -28.53
N LYS A 53 -1.71 -23.31 -28.68
CA LYS A 53 -2.68 -24.41 -28.92
C LYS A 53 -2.89 -25.54 -27.88
N ARG A 54 -2.14 -25.65 -26.77
CA ARG A 54 -2.20 -26.89 -25.93
C ARG A 54 -3.04 -26.88 -24.65
N ARG A 55 -3.46 -25.73 -24.10
CA ARG A 55 -4.29 -25.70 -22.87
C ARG A 55 -5.28 -24.54 -22.90
N VAL A 56 -6.56 -24.87 -22.92
CA VAL A 56 -7.66 -23.92 -22.72
C VAL A 56 -7.63 -23.45 -21.26
N VAL A 57 -7.38 -22.16 -21.05
CA VAL A 57 -7.53 -21.52 -19.74
C VAL A 57 -8.96 -21.00 -19.67
N ARG A 58 -9.82 -21.64 -18.87
CA ARG A 58 -11.24 -21.25 -18.73
C ARG A 58 -11.47 -20.19 -17.65
N LYS A 59 -10.64 -20.19 -16.61
CA LYS A 59 -10.81 -19.31 -15.44
C LYS A 59 -9.46 -18.81 -14.96
N VAL A 60 -9.40 -17.52 -14.67
CA VAL A 60 -8.25 -16.85 -14.06
C VAL A 60 -8.74 -16.15 -12.80
N MET A 61 -7.99 -16.31 -11.72
CA MET A 61 -8.25 -15.63 -10.45
C MET A 61 -7.05 -14.74 -10.14
N VAL A 62 -7.32 -13.47 -9.94
CA VAL A 62 -6.35 -12.46 -9.54
C VAL A 62 -6.68 -12.06 -8.11
N GLY A 63 -5.70 -12.15 -7.21
CA GLY A 63 -5.90 -11.84 -5.78
C GLY A 63 -5.20 -10.56 -5.41
N THR A 64 -5.93 -9.57 -4.91
CA THR A 64 -5.37 -8.31 -4.39
C THR A 64 -5.76 -8.11 -2.93
N ASN A 65 -4.89 -7.51 -2.14
CA ASN A 65 -5.18 -7.12 -0.76
C ASN A 65 -5.54 -5.63 -0.63
N ASN A 66 -5.48 -4.87 -1.73
CA ASN A 66 -5.69 -3.43 -1.73
C ASN A 66 -7.16 -3.09 -2.00
N GLN A 67 -7.93 -2.91 -0.93
CA GLN A 67 -9.34 -2.52 -1.05
C GLN A 67 -9.52 -1.17 -1.76
N VAL A 68 -8.58 -0.23 -1.57
CA VAL A 68 -8.63 1.09 -2.21
C VAL A 68 -8.49 0.98 -3.72
N GLU A 69 -7.66 0.05 -4.20
CA GLU A 69 -7.53 -0.22 -5.63
C GLU A 69 -8.77 -0.93 -6.19
N MET A 70 -9.38 -1.85 -5.46
CA MET A 70 -10.64 -2.45 -5.90
C MET A 70 -11.76 -1.43 -6.04
N LEU A 71 -11.86 -0.49 -5.10
CA LEU A 71 -12.79 0.64 -5.21
C LEU A 71 -12.43 1.54 -6.39
N ALA A 72 -11.14 1.85 -6.59
CA ALA A 72 -10.69 2.68 -7.72
C ALA A 72 -10.89 2.01 -9.09
N LEU A 73 -10.93 0.67 -9.16
CA LEU A 73 -11.28 -0.08 -10.37
C LEU A 73 -12.80 -0.02 -10.66
N GLN A 74 -13.63 0.23 -9.65
CA GLN A 74 -15.07 0.37 -9.79
C GLN A 74 -15.47 1.82 -10.08
N ASP A 75 -14.85 2.79 -9.42
CA ASP A 75 -15.07 4.23 -9.60
C ASP A 75 -13.77 4.94 -10.00
N SER A 76 -13.57 5.07 -11.32
CA SER A 76 -12.44 5.77 -11.92
C SER A 76 -12.58 7.29 -11.80
N SER A 77 -12.44 7.80 -10.57
CA SER A 77 -12.33 9.23 -10.28
C SER A 77 -10.92 9.76 -10.63
N PRO A 78 -10.78 11.03 -11.05
CA PRO A 78 -9.49 11.62 -11.34
C PRO A 78 -8.64 11.73 -10.06
N GLY A 79 -7.43 11.18 -10.08
CA GLY A 79 -6.51 11.22 -8.94
C GLY A 79 -5.08 10.81 -9.28
N MET A 80 -4.12 11.11 -8.40
CA MET A 80 -2.68 10.88 -8.61
C MET A 80 -2.25 9.42 -8.76
N GLY A 81 -3.18 8.46 -8.59
CA GLY A 81 -2.99 7.04 -8.84
C GLY A 81 -3.71 6.51 -10.09
N CYS A 82 -4.56 7.32 -10.71
CA CYS A 82 -5.44 6.91 -11.82
C CYS A 82 -4.63 6.40 -13.03
N TYR A 83 -3.45 6.96 -13.30
CA TYR A 83 -2.57 6.47 -14.37
C TYR A 83 -2.15 5.00 -14.19
N LEU A 84 -1.99 4.51 -12.95
CA LEU A 84 -1.68 3.10 -12.69
C LEU A 84 -2.93 2.22 -12.84
N ILE A 85 -4.08 2.70 -12.37
CA ILE A 85 -5.37 2.02 -12.56
C ILE A 85 -5.66 1.86 -14.06
N ASN A 86 -5.43 2.90 -14.86
CA ASN A 86 -5.57 2.85 -16.31
C ASN A 86 -4.64 1.80 -16.94
N GLN A 87 -3.41 1.63 -16.43
CA GLN A 87 -2.51 0.57 -16.90
C GLN A 87 -3.02 -0.83 -16.53
N VAL A 88 -3.64 -1.00 -15.37
CA VAL A 88 -4.29 -2.28 -14.99
C VAL A 88 -5.47 -2.56 -15.94
N LEU A 89 -6.37 -1.59 -16.12
CA LEU A 89 -7.51 -1.70 -17.03
C LEU A 89 -7.07 -1.98 -18.47
N GLU A 90 -6.07 -1.27 -18.97
CA GLU A 90 -5.49 -1.51 -20.29
C GLU A 90 -4.90 -2.93 -20.39
N GLY A 91 -4.21 -3.39 -19.34
CA GLY A 91 -3.72 -4.77 -19.22
C GLY A 91 -4.85 -5.80 -19.37
N THR A 92 -5.96 -5.61 -18.66
CA THR A 92 -7.13 -6.50 -18.78
C THR A 92 -7.73 -6.48 -20.18
N HIS A 93 -7.80 -5.32 -20.83
CA HIS A 93 -8.30 -5.19 -22.18
C HIS A 93 -7.39 -5.88 -23.21
N ARG A 94 -6.07 -5.74 -23.04
CA ARG A 94 -5.07 -6.44 -23.86
C ARG A 94 -5.15 -7.96 -23.71
N ILE A 95 -5.45 -8.46 -22.51
CA ILE A 95 -5.70 -9.89 -22.30
C ILE A 95 -6.97 -10.34 -23.01
N ARG A 96 -8.08 -9.60 -22.91
CA ARG A 96 -9.33 -9.92 -23.64
C ARG A 96 -9.11 -9.97 -25.15
N LYS A 97 -8.30 -9.05 -25.70
CA LYS A 97 -7.92 -9.04 -27.12
C LYS A 97 -7.09 -10.25 -27.57
N THR A 98 -6.55 -11.06 -26.66
CA THR A 98 -5.87 -12.31 -27.05
C THR A 98 -6.81 -13.39 -27.56
N GLY A 99 -8.14 -13.17 -27.54
CA GLY A 99 -9.14 -14.10 -28.08
C GLY A 99 -9.41 -15.31 -27.18
N LEU A 100 -8.89 -15.31 -25.95
CA LEU A 100 -9.23 -16.32 -24.95
C LEU A 100 -10.54 -15.96 -24.25
N ASP A 101 -11.50 -16.88 -24.31
CA ASP A 101 -12.71 -16.89 -23.50
C ASP A 101 -12.41 -17.35 -22.05
N ALA A 102 -11.44 -16.67 -21.43
CA ALA A 102 -11.07 -16.91 -20.04
C ALA A 102 -11.84 -15.94 -19.14
N ASN A 103 -12.63 -16.47 -18.22
CA ASN A 103 -13.29 -15.65 -17.20
C ASN A 103 -12.24 -15.18 -16.18
N ILE A 104 -11.94 -13.87 -16.19
CA ILE A 104 -10.98 -13.24 -15.27
C ILE A 104 -11.76 -12.60 -14.12
N GLY A 105 -11.59 -13.13 -12.92
CA GLY A 105 -12.09 -12.54 -11.69
C GLY A 105 -10.98 -11.92 -10.86
N ILE A 106 -11.19 -10.69 -10.40
CA ILE A 106 -10.34 -10.02 -9.40
C ILE A 106 -11.02 -10.16 -8.05
N PHE A 107 -10.32 -10.72 -7.08
CA PHE A 107 -10.83 -11.03 -5.75
C PHE A 107 -10.02 -10.30 -4.68
N TRP A 108 -10.74 -9.78 -3.69
CA TRP A 108 -10.09 -9.31 -2.46
C TRP A 108 -9.55 -10.49 -1.66
N THR A 109 -8.32 -10.38 -1.18
CA THR A 109 -7.70 -11.35 -0.29
C THR A 109 -7.11 -10.67 0.93
N PRO A 110 -7.40 -11.16 2.15
CA PRO A 110 -6.83 -10.59 3.35
C PRO A 110 -5.30 -10.82 3.42
N ARG A 111 -4.55 -9.76 3.73
CA ARG A 111 -3.08 -9.74 3.75
C ARG A 111 -2.45 -10.64 4.82
N HIS A 112 -3.17 -10.96 5.89
CA HIS A 112 -2.59 -11.63 7.08
C HIS A 112 -3.34 -12.86 7.60
N HIS A 113 -4.30 -13.40 6.85
CA HIS A 113 -5.10 -14.57 7.27
C HIS A 113 -4.49 -15.91 6.80
N GLY A 114 -3.17 -16.04 6.86
CA GLY A 114 -2.53 -17.34 6.61
C GLY A 114 -2.45 -17.80 5.15
N ILE A 115 -3.01 -17.05 4.18
CA ILE A 115 -3.01 -17.42 2.75
C ILE A 115 -1.56 -17.61 2.26
N ALA A 116 -1.25 -18.83 1.82
CA ALA A 116 0.11 -19.22 1.46
C ALA A 116 0.70 -18.38 0.31
N SER A 117 -0.11 -18.01 -0.68
CA SER A 117 0.31 -17.15 -1.79
C SER A 117 0.70 -15.74 -1.32
N ASN A 118 -0.04 -15.16 -0.37
CA ASN A 118 0.25 -13.84 0.18
C ASN A 118 1.57 -13.85 0.97
N LYS A 119 1.78 -14.88 1.82
CA LYS A 119 3.05 -15.09 2.53
C LYS A 119 4.22 -15.24 1.54
N GLN A 120 4.00 -15.94 0.43
CA GLN A 120 5.04 -16.12 -0.58
C GLN A 120 5.33 -14.81 -1.33
N ALA A 121 4.32 -14.03 -1.68
CA ALA A 121 4.49 -12.71 -2.28
C ALA A 121 5.30 -11.78 -1.37
N ASP A 122 5.02 -11.76 -0.06
CA ASP A 122 5.80 -10.98 0.92
C ASP A 122 7.27 -11.42 0.99
N LYS A 123 7.55 -12.73 0.93
CA LYS A 123 8.93 -13.25 0.86
C LYS A 123 9.63 -12.79 -0.43
N GLU A 124 8.94 -12.82 -1.56
CA GLU A 124 9.50 -12.39 -2.84
C GLU A 124 9.73 -10.86 -2.88
N VAL A 125 8.89 -10.07 -2.20
CA VAL A 125 9.10 -8.63 -2.04
C VAL A 125 10.39 -8.34 -1.27
N LYS A 126 10.69 -9.11 -0.22
CA LYS A 126 11.95 -8.95 0.55
C LYS A 126 13.18 -9.14 -0.34
N LYS A 127 13.15 -10.12 -1.26
CA LYS A 127 14.24 -10.33 -2.24
C LYS A 127 14.45 -9.14 -3.18
N VAL A 128 13.42 -8.33 -3.43
CA VAL A 128 13.58 -7.09 -4.21
C VAL A 128 14.49 -6.09 -3.48
N ALA A 129 14.38 -6.03 -2.15
CA ALA A 129 15.24 -5.18 -1.32
C ALA A 129 16.70 -5.64 -1.35
N GLU A 130 16.94 -6.94 -1.50
CA GLU A 130 18.25 -7.57 -1.70
C GLU A 130 18.81 -7.38 -3.12
N GLY A 131 18.09 -6.67 -3.99
CA GLY A 131 18.53 -6.38 -5.37
C GLY A 131 18.08 -7.40 -6.41
N ASN A 132 17.36 -8.46 -6.02
CA ASN A 132 16.86 -9.48 -6.96
C ASN A 132 15.66 -8.96 -7.75
N LYS A 133 15.89 -8.58 -9.01
CA LYS A 133 14.89 -8.01 -9.94
C LYS A 133 14.75 -8.91 -11.17
N THR A 134 13.57 -8.95 -11.76
CA THR A 134 13.34 -9.67 -13.03
C THR A 134 13.57 -8.73 -14.20
N GLY A 135 14.12 -9.23 -15.32
CA GLY A 135 14.17 -8.48 -16.58
C GLY A 135 12.77 -8.09 -17.04
N MET A 136 12.60 -6.83 -17.48
CA MET A 136 11.29 -6.26 -17.84
C MET A 136 11.10 -6.15 -19.36
N GLU A 137 11.31 -7.25 -20.07
CA GLU A 137 11.03 -7.32 -21.50
C GLU A 137 9.51 -7.14 -21.72
N GLY A 138 9.13 -6.18 -22.57
CA GLY A 138 7.73 -5.90 -22.92
C GLY A 138 6.95 -4.96 -21.97
N LEU A 139 7.57 -4.48 -20.89
CA LEU A 139 6.96 -3.61 -19.87
C LEU A 139 7.51 -2.17 -19.94
N HIS A 140 7.44 -1.54 -21.11
CA HIS A 140 8.02 -0.21 -21.36
C HIS A 140 7.59 0.87 -20.36
N PHE A 141 6.33 0.83 -19.92
CA PHE A 141 5.81 1.76 -18.90
C PHE A 141 6.56 1.67 -17.56
N LEU A 142 7.02 0.48 -17.17
CA LEU A 142 7.76 0.25 -15.92
C LEU A 142 9.28 0.33 -16.11
N GLN A 143 9.79 0.53 -17.33
CA GLN A 143 11.22 0.77 -17.57
C GLN A 143 11.65 2.15 -17.08
N LYS A 144 10.75 3.14 -17.17
CA LYS A 144 10.97 4.49 -16.64
C LYS A 144 10.68 4.53 -15.12
N PRO A 145 11.38 5.37 -14.34
CA PRO A 145 11.03 5.63 -12.96
C PRO A 145 9.59 6.14 -12.85
N LEU A 146 8.83 5.62 -11.89
CA LEU A 146 7.48 6.10 -11.64
C LEU A 146 7.52 7.50 -11.01
N PRO A 147 6.55 8.39 -11.33
CA PRO A 147 6.44 9.67 -10.65
C PRO A 147 6.37 9.49 -9.14
N LYS A 148 7.04 10.38 -8.40
CA LYS A 148 6.95 10.43 -6.94
C LYS A 148 5.51 10.65 -6.49
N SER A 149 5.13 10.09 -5.35
CA SER A 149 3.80 10.27 -4.79
C SER A 149 3.76 11.52 -3.92
N ARG A 150 2.94 12.51 -4.27
CA ARG A 150 2.67 13.67 -3.40
C ARG A 150 2.21 13.21 -2.01
N ALA A 151 1.40 12.14 -1.93
CA ALA A 151 0.98 11.58 -0.66
C ALA A 151 2.16 11.01 0.16
N ALA A 152 3.15 10.39 -0.49
CA ALA A 152 4.34 9.89 0.21
C ALA A 152 5.20 11.06 0.75
N ILE A 153 5.37 12.11 -0.06
CA ILE A 153 6.06 13.34 0.34
C ILE A 153 5.37 14.00 1.54
N VAL A 154 4.04 14.15 1.50
CA VAL A 154 3.26 14.72 2.62
C VAL A 154 3.40 13.86 3.88
N ILE A 155 3.36 12.53 3.75
CA ILE A 155 3.57 11.62 4.89
C ILE A 155 4.97 11.81 5.48
N GLN A 156 6.00 11.99 4.64
CA GLN A 156 7.37 12.22 5.10
C GLN A 156 7.49 13.53 5.88
N HIS A 157 6.99 14.64 5.34
CA HIS A 157 6.98 15.92 6.04
C HIS A 157 6.20 15.85 7.35
N LYS A 158 5.01 15.22 7.34
CA LYS A 158 4.21 15.02 8.54
C LYS A 158 4.96 14.22 9.60
N LYS A 159 5.69 13.15 9.21
CA LYS A 159 6.54 12.39 10.14
C LYS A 159 7.66 13.26 10.73
N ALA A 160 8.30 14.10 9.93
CA ALA A 160 9.33 15.02 10.40
C ALA A 160 8.76 16.04 11.40
N TRP A 161 7.67 16.71 11.04
CA TRP A 161 6.98 17.66 11.92
C TRP A 161 6.49 17.02 13.21
N CYS A 162 5.93 15.81 13.16
CA CYS A 162 5.53 15.12 14.39
C CYS A 162 6.72 14.81 15.30
N ARG A 163 7.87 14.43 14.76
CA ARG A 163 9.09 14.19 15.55
C ARG A 163 9.61 15.47 16.18
N GLU A 164 9.69 16.55 15.40
CA GLU A 164 10.10 17.87 15.89
C GLU A 164 9.14 18.38 16.96
N ALA A 165 7.83 18.32 16.72
CA ALA A 165 6.82 18.68 17.70
C ALA A 165 6.92 17.85 18.99
N GLN A 166 7.21 16.54 18.89
CA GLN A 166 7.45 15.69 20.06
C GLN A 166 8.70 16.10 20.83
N GLN A 167 9.79 16.46 20.14
CA GLN A 167 11.03 16.93 20.77
C GLN A 167 10.82 18.28 21.49
N THR A 168 10.20 19.24 20.80
CA THR A 168 9.85 20.55 21.37
C THR A 168 8.92 20.41 22.56
N LEU A 169 7.90 19.55 22.45
CA LEU A 169 7.00 19.26 23.56
C LEU A 169 7.77 18.64 24.74
N ALA A 170 8.63 17.65 24.49
CA ALA A 170 9.42 16.98 25.52
C ALA A 170 10.37 17.93 26.29
N GLN A 171 10.83 19.00 25.65
CA GLN A 171 11.67 20.02 26.28
C GLN A 171 10.87 21.08 27.06
N SER A 172 9.56 21.20 26.80
CA SER A 172 8.73 22.21 27.45
C SER A 172 8.54 21.96 28.95
N LEU A 173 8.46 23.04 29.73
CA LEU A 173 8.11 22.97 31.16
C LEU A 173 6.74 22.31 31.38
N ARG A 174 5.82 22.53 30.45
CA ARG A 174 4.47 21.96 30.47
C ARG A 174 4.50 20.44 30.39
N PHE A 175 5.35 19.88 29.55
CA PHE A 175 5.51 18.43 29.46
C PHE A 175 6.09 17.83 30.75
N LYS A 176 7.06 18.50 31.40
CA LYS A 176 7.59 18.04 32.69
C LYS A 176 6.49 17.95 33.76
N LYS A 177 5.63 18.98 33.85
CA LYS A 177 4.48 18.99 34.76
C LYS A 177 3.47 17.90 34.41
N ALA A 178 3.14 17.77 33.14
CA ALA A 178 2.14 16.82 32.68
C ALA A 178 2.60 15.35 32.85
N LYS A 179 3.89 15.07 32.62
CA LYS A 179 4.51 13.77 32.86
C LYS A 179 4.51 13.37 34.35
N ALA A 180 4.59 14.34 35.26
CA ALA A 180 4.50 14.08 36.70
C ALA A 180 3.09 13.64 37.12
N ILE A 181 2.05 14.06 36.38
CA ILE A 181 0.66 13.70 36.62
C ILE A 181 0.31 12.39 35.91
N ASP A 182 0.64 12.27 34.62
CA ASP A 182 0.47 11.06 33.84
C ASP A 182 1.73 10.76 33.00
N PRO A 183 2.52 9.73 33.35
CA PRO A 183 3.70 9.36 32.59
C PRO A 183 3.37 8.83 31.18
N ASN A 184 2.11 8.47 30.89
CA ASN A 184 1.64 8.00 29.59
C ASN A 184 1.11 9.12 28.67
N LEU A 185 1.09 10.38 29.12
CA LEU A 185 0.50 11.52 28.39
C LEU A 185 1.19 11.85 27.04
N LEU A 186 2.29 11.18 26.67
CA LEU A 186 2.88 11.31 25.33
C LEU A 186 2.30 10.32 24.32
N ASN A 187 1.54 9.33 24.78
CA ASN A 187 0.91 8.36 23.89
C ASN A 187 -0.43 8.93 23.42
N ALA A 188 -0.40 9.65 22.30
CA ALA A 188 -1.59 10.24 21.69
C ALA A 188 -2.74 9.23 21.51
N MET A 189 -2.44 7.96 21.24
CA MET A 189 -3.47 6.92 21.12
C MET A 189 -4.12 6.58 22.47
N LYS A 190 -3.35 6.54 23.56
CA LYS A 190 -3.91 6.36 24.91
C LYS A 190 -4.70 7.57 25.36
N ILE A 191 -4.22 8.79 25.08
CA ILE A 191 -4.94 10.04 25.38
C ILE A 191 -6.27 10.08 24.64
N ILE A 192 -6.26 9.80 23.33
CA ILE A 192 -7.51 9.76 22.56
C ILE A 192 -8.44 8.70 23.15
N ALA A 193 -7.94 7.51 23.51
CA ALA A 193 -8.74 6.48 24.14
C ALA A 193 -9.35 6.91 25.49
N THR A 194 -8.60 7.63 26.34
CA THR A 194 -9.13 8.16 27.61
C THR A 194 -10.09 9.33 27.42
N LEU A 195 -9.92 10.12 26.35
CA LEU A 195 -10.77 11.28 26.06
C LEU A 195 -12.01 10.97 25.22
N VAL A 196 -12.06 9.82 24.53
CA VAL A 196 -13.16 9.44 23.62
C VAL A 196 -14.54 9.42 24.29
N GLY A 197 -14.60 9.13 25.60
CA GLY A 197 -15.84 9.14 26.36
C GLY A 197 -16.24 10.47 26.99
N LEU A 198 -15.39 11.51 26.88
CA LEU A 198 -15.61 12.80 27.53
C LEU A 198 -16.22 13.82 26.56
N PRO A 199 -17.17 14.67 27.02
CA PRO A 199 -17.57 15.85 26.28
C PRO A 199 -16.35 16.73 25.97
N HIS A 200 -16.32 17.33 24.77
CA HIS A 200 -15.19 18.13 24.28
C HIS A 200 -14.71 19.20 25.28
N LYS A 201 -15.65 19.85 25.99
CA LYS A 201 -15.35 20.85 27.03
C LYS A 201 -14.54 20.24 28.19
N HIS A 202 -14.92 19.06 28.66
CA HIS A 202 -14.25 18.37 29.76
C HIS A 202 -12.88 17.84 29.33
N ALA A 203 -12.78 17.29 28.12
CA ALA A 203 -11.50 16.87 27.55
C ALA A 203 -10.51 18.04 27.45
N SER A 204 -10.98 19.20 26.98
CA SER A 204 -10.16 20.43 26.89
C SER A 204 -9.69 20.90 28.28
N LEU A 205 -10.60 20.99 29.26
CA LEU A 205 -10.26 21.38 30.63
C LEU A 205 -9.25 20.42 31.27
N LEU A 206 -9.45 19.11 31.11
CA LEU A 206 -8.53 18.09 31.62
C LEU A 206 -7.12 18.27 31.03
N VAL A 207 -7.02 18.46 29.71
CA VAL A 207 -5.73 18.70 29.05
C VAL A 207 -5.08 20.00 29.54
N GLN A 208 -5.86 21.07 29.72
CA GLN A 208 -5.34 22.34 30.26
C GLN A 208 -4.83 22.19 31.70
N LEU A 209 -5.55 21.47 32.56
CA LEU A 209 -5.12 21.20 33.93
C LEU A 209 -3.84 20.35 33.96
N CYS A 210 -3.80 19.25 33.20
CA CYS A 210 -2.64 18.36 33.14
C CYS A 210 -1.40 19.07 32.56
N THR A 211 -1.57 19.98 31.62
CA THR A 211 -0.45 20.73 31.00
C THR A 211 -0.10 22.03 31.73
N GLY A 212 -0.84 22.38 32.79
CA GLY A 212 -0.66 23.62 33.53
C GLY A 212 -0.98 24.88 32.70
N HIS A 213 -1.91 24.75 31.76
CA HIS A 213 -2.33 25.79 30.81
C HIS A 213 -3.51 26.62 31.31
N CYS A 214 -3.96 26.43 32.56
CA CYS A 214 -4.98 27.26 33.16
C CYS A 214 -4.44 28.69 33.39
N LEU A 215 -5.13 29.67 32.80
CA LEU A 215 -5.26 30.99 33.40
C LEU A 215 -6.18 30.80 34.61
N LEU A 216 -5.61 30.42 35.75
CA LEU A 216 -6.33 30.58 37.02
C LEU A 216 -6.35 32.08 37.27
N ASN A 217 -7.48 32.72 36.95
CA ASN A 217 -7.83 34.03 37.51
C ASN A 217 -8.00 33.89 39.02
#